data_AF-A0A933SRM1-F1
#
_entry.id   AF-A0A933SRM1-F1
#
_cell.length_a   1.000
_cell.length_b   1.000
_cell.length_c   1.000
_cell.angle_alpha   90.00
_cell.angle_beta   90.00
_cell.angle_gamma   90.00
#
_symmetry.space_group_name_H-M   'P 1'
#
loop_
_entity.id
_entity.type
_entity.pdbx_description
1 polymer ?
#
loop_
_entity_poly.entity_id
_entity_poly.type
_entity_poly.pdbx_seq_one_letter_code
_entity_poly.pdbx_strand_id
1 'polypeptide(L)'
;MSDKNLVPMGSKSFEDLKKVNEYGAEYWSARGIQPLLGYTQWRRFEDAIKRALTSCKQSGNLPANHFADVGKMVDIGSRSSREVTDYHLSRFACYLIAQNGDPRKPEIANAQKYFAVQARRQEISTAIAADVERLELRKQTAEEFKALSGAARDAGVHDRMFGVFHDAGYKGMYGGLGRDAIKKQKRIPEKENLMDRMDTTELAANQ
;
A
#
# COMPACT_ATOMS: atom_id res chain seq x y z
N MET A 1 7.25 3.27 -34.97
CA MET A 1 5.99 4.04 -34.97
C MET A 1 5.17 3.49 -33.81
N SER A 2 4.81 4.17 -32.74
CA SER A 2 4.75 5.59 -32.43
C SER A 2 4.84 5.70 -30.90
N ASP A 3 5.94 6.25 -30.38
CA ASP A 3 6.06 6.54 -28.95
C ASP A 3 6.61 7.96 -28.80
N LYS A 4 5.76 8.92 -29.14
CA LYS A 4 5.97 10.35 -28.94
C LYS A 4 4.63 10.98 -28.65
N ASN A 5 4.34 11.17 -27.36
CA ASN A 5 3.76 12.38 -26.78
C ASN A 5 3.51 12.20 -25.28
N LEU A 6 4.57 11.97 -24.50
CA LEU A 6 4.63 12.56 -23.16
C LEU A 6 5.13 13.97 -23.39
N VAL A 7 4.23 14.95 -23.38
CA VAL A 7 4.57 16.37 -23.50
C VAL A 7 5.56 16.72 -22.38
N PRO A 8 6.82 17.06 -22.69
CA PRO A 8 7.71 17.64 -21.70
C PRO A 8 7.45 19.15 -21.72
N MET A 9 6.57 19.63 -20.85
CA MET A 9 6.44 21.06 -20.59
C MET A 9 6.96 21.34 -19.19
N GLY A 10 7.82 22.36 -19.08
CA GLY A 10 8.42 22.89 -17.86
C GLY A 10 7.40 23.45 -16.85
N SER A 11 6.50 22.58 -16.41
CA SER A 11 5.58 22.77 -15.30
C SER A 11 6.23 22.16 -14.05
N LYS A 12 6.25 22.92 -12.95
CA LYS A 12 6.76 22.42 -11.67
C LYS A 12 6.01 21.14 -11.31
N SER A 13 6.74 20.07 -10.99
CA SER A 13 6.15 18.82 -10.54
C SER A 13 5.50 18.99 -9.16
N PHE A 14 4.62 18.07 -8.78
CA PHE A 14 4.08 18.03 -7.43
C PHE A 14 5.21 17.95 -6.38
N GLU A 15 6.24 17.15 -6.64
CA GLU A 15 7.39 17.01 -5.73
C GLU A 15 8.27 18.27 -5.71
N ASP A 16 8.31 19.06 -6.79
CA ASP A 16 9.09 20.32 -6.82
C ASP A 16 8.50 21.39 -5.90
N LEU A 17 7.21 21.28 -5.54
CA LEU A 17 6.53 22.18 -4.61
C LEU A 17 6.65 21.74 -3.15
N LYS A 18 7.28 20.60 -2.91
CA LYS A 18 7.53 20.08 -1.57
C LYS A 18 8.41 21.05 -0.78
N LYS A 19 8.00 21.31 0.45
CA LYS A 19 8.77 22.05 1.43
C LYS A 19 8.99 21.17 2.65
N VAL A 20 9.96 21.54 3.46
CA VAL A 20 10.25 20.89 4.74
C VAL A 20 10.15 21.95 5.82
N ASN A 21 9.46 21.66 6.92
CA ASN A 21 9.37 22.57 8.06
C ASN A 21 10.60 22.42 8.98
N GLU A 22 10.64 23.22 10.04
CA GLU A 22 11.74 23.20 11.04
C GLU A 22 11.89 21.85 11.78
N TYR A 23 10.86 21.01 11.77
CA TYR A 23 10.86 19.67 12.38
C TYR A 23 11.21 18.56 11.39
N GLY A 24 11.61 18.89 10.16
CA GLY A 24 11.92 17.89 9.12
C GLY A 24 10.70 17.26 8.44
N ALA A 25 9.48 17.72 8.74
CA ALA A 25 8.27 17.19 8.13
C ALA A 25 7.98 17.88 6.79
N GLU A 26 7.61 17.07 5.80
CA GLU A 26 7.30 17.53 4.45
C GLU A 26 5.89 18.13 4.37
N TYR A 27 5.74 19.26 3.67
CA TYR A 27 4.45 19.91 3.44
C TYR A 27 4.38 20.61 2.08
N TRP A 28 3.15 20.89 1.64
CA TRP A 28 2.84 21.69 0.46
C TRP A 28 1.98 22.87 0.83
N SER A 29 2.21 24.02 0.18
CA SER A 29 1.28 25.15 0.26
C SER A 29 0.09 24.89 -0.65
N ALA A 30 -1.14 25.07 -0.14
CA ALA A 30 -2.36 24.95 -0.94
C ALA A 30 -2.36 25.93 -2.12
N ARG A 31 -1.89 27.18 -1.93
CA ARG A 31 -1.66 28.14 -3.02
C ARG A 31 -0.66 27.63 -4.07
N GLY A 32 0.36 26.88 -3.63
CA GLY A 32 1.35 26.31 -4.54
C GLY A 32 0.76 25.24 -5.45
N ILE A 33 -0.04 24.33 -4.90
CA ILE A 33 -0.60 23.20 -5.66
C ILE A 33 -1.86 23.56 -6.46
N GLN A 34 -2.56 24.64 -6.08
CA GLN A 34 -3.76 25.13 -6.76
C GLN A 34 -3.65 25.15 -8.31
N PRO A 35 -2.61 25.79 -8.92
CA PRO A 35 -2.47 25.82 -10.37
C PRO A 35 -2.16 24.45 -10.98
N LEU A 36 -1.43 23.57 -10.29
CA LEU A 36 -1.14 22.22 -10.78
C LEU A 36 -2.38 21.35 -10.91
N LEU A 37 -3.40 21.62 -10.09
CA LEU A 37 -4.69 20.93 -10.13
C LEU A 37 -5.70 21.65 -11.04
N GLY A 38 -5.25 22.62 -11.84
CA GLY A 38 -6.07 23.31 -12.84
C GLY A 38 -7.03 24.35 -12.26
N TYR A 39 -6.86 24.81 -11.03
CA TYR A 39 -7.73 25.83 -10.44
C TYR A 39 -7.15 27.23 -10.60
N THR A 40 -7.85 28.09 -11.33
CA THR A 40 -7.48 29.50 -11.50
C THR A 40 -7.97 30.38 -10.34
N GLN A 41 -9.16 30.08 -9.80
CA GLN A 41 -9.79 30.84 -8.73
C GLN A 41 -9.66 30.12 -7.40
N TRP A 42 -9.14 30.81 -6.37
CA TRP A 42 -8.99 30.25 -5.02
C TRP A 42 -10.30 29.68 -4.47
N ARG A 43 -11.41 30.42 -4.56
CA ARG A 43 -12.72 29.97 -4.04
C ARG A 43 -13.10 28.57 -4.53
N ARG A 44 -12.88 28.27 -5.82
CA ARG A 44 -13.19 26.95 -6.40
C ARG A 44 -12.26 25.86 -5.87
N PHE A 45 -11.01 26.21 -5.59
CA PHE A 45 -10.05 25.29 -5.00
C PHE A 45 -10.32 25.04 -3.52
N GLU A 46 -10.72 26.08 -2.79
CA GLU A 46 -11.16 25.98 -1.40
C GLU A 46 -12.35 25.02 -1.25
N ASP A 47 -13.29 25.01 -2.21
CA ASP A 47 -14.36 24.02 -2.23
C ASP A 47 -13.84 22.58 -2.39
N ALA A 48 -12.78 22.37 -3.17
CA ALA A 48 -12.11 21.06 -3.27
C ALA A 48 -11.40 20.69 -1.96
N ILE A 49 -10.75 21.64 -1.29
CA ILE A 49 -10.16 21.47 0.04
C ILE A 49 -11.24 21.09 1.06
N LYS A 50 -12.40 21.76 1.04
CA LYS A 50 -13.54 21.43 1.93
C LYS A 50 -14.06 20.02 1.71
N ARG A 51 -14.19 19.57 0.47
CA ARG A 51 -14.55 18.16 0.17
C ARG A 51 -13.48 17.19 0.69
N ALA A 52 -12.21 17.50 0.50
CA ALA A 52 -11.10 16.69 1.00
C ALA A 52 -11.04 16.64 2.54
N LEU A 53 -11.31 17.75 3.23
CA LEU A 53 -11.45 17.82 4.69
C LEU A 53 -12.56 16.89 5.18
N THR A 54 -13.73 16.93 4.52
CA THR A 54 -14.85 16.03 4.85
C THR A 54 -14.45 14.58 4.64
N SER A 55 -13.84 14.24 3.50
CA SER A 55 -13.35 12.88 3.22
C SER A 55 -12.33 12.41 4.26
N CYS A 56 -11.39 13.27 4.67
CA CYS A 56 -10.41 13.00 5.71
C CYS A 56 -11.09 12.61 7.04
N LYS A 57 -12.07 13.41 7.49
CA LYS A 57 -12.85 13.11 8.71
C LYS A 57 -13.60 11.78 8.61
N GLN A 58 -14.29 11.55 7.48
CA GLN A 58 -15.09 10.34 7.29
C GLN A 58 -14.24 9.07 7.20
N SER A 59 -12.99 9.19 6.73
CA SER A 59 -12.01 8.10 6.75
C SER A 59 -11.35 7.89 8.12
N GLY A 60 -11.85 8.53 9.19
CA GLY A 60 -11.34 8.37 10.56
C GLY A 60 -10.05 9.14 10.87
N ASN A 61 -9.61 10.04 9.99
CA ASN A 61 -8.39 10.83 10.20
C ASN A 61 -8.72 12.20 10.81
N LEU A 62 -7.81 12.73 11.64
CA LEU A 62 -7.92 14.08 12.21
C LEU A 62 -7.44 15.13 11.20
N PRO A 63 -8.29 16.02 10.66
CA PRO A 63 -7.86 16.92 9.59
C PRO A 63 -6.79 17.93 10.02
N ALA A 64 -6.74 18.30 11.30
CA ALA A 64 -5.72 19.21 11.83
C ALA A 64 -4.28 18.67 11.62
N ASN A 65 -4.10 17.34 11.54
CA ASN A 65 -2.80 16.72 11.26
C ASN A 65 -2.39 16.85 9.78
N HIS A 66 -3.33 17.19 8.90
CA HIS A 66 -3.14 17.11 7.45
C HIS A 66 -3.38 18.43 6.74
N PHE A 67 -4.18 19.33 7.31
CA PHE A 67 -4.61 20.62 6.76
C PHE A 67 -4.41 21.70 7.82
N ALA A 68 -3.17 22.16 8.00
CA ALA A 68 -2.89 23.25 8.93
C ALA A 68 -3.21 24.59 8.24
N ASP A 69 -4.18 25.34 8.75
CA ASP A 69 -4.50 26.68 8.27
C ASP A 69 -3.36 27.63 8.64
N VAL A 70 -2.75 28.22 7.62
CA VAL A 70 -1.67 29.18 7.77
C VAL A 70 -1.98 30.37 6.87
N GLY A 71 -2.18 31.54 7.47
CA GLY A 71 -2.27 32.77 6.69
C GLY A 71 -1.00 32.97 5.87
N LYS A 72 -1.14 33.29 4.58
CA LYS A 72 -0.02 33.66 3.71
C LYS A 72 -0.11 35.14 3.39
N MET A 73 0.92 35.89 3.73
CA MET A 73 1.06 37.29 3.31
C MET A 73 1.39 37.35 1.81
N VAL A 74 0.67 38.19 1.07
CA VAL A 74 0.90 38.42 -0.36
C VAL A 74 1.04 39.92 -0.60
N ASP A 75 2.09 40.32 -1.33
CA ASP A 75 2.29 41.72 -1.74
C ASP A 75 1.32 42.12 -2.85
N ILE A 76 0.67 43.27 -2.68
CA ILE A 76 -0.36 43.77 -3.60
C ILE A 76 0.18 44.93 -4.47
N GLY A 77 1.48 45.21 -4.40
CA GLY A 77 2.07 46.46 -4.89
C GLY A 77 1.82 47.61 -3.91
N SER A 78 2.60 48.68 -4.04
CA SER A 78 2.51 49.88 -3.16
C SER A 78 2.88 49.65 -1.69
N ARG A 79 3.90 48.80 -1.40
CA ARG A 79 4.37 48.47 -0.03
C ARG A 79 3.28 47.92 0.91
N SER A 80 2.15 47.48 0.36
CA SER A 80 1.05 46.92 1.13
C SER A 80 1.01 45.40 0.95
N SER A 81 0.85 44.67 2.05
CA SER A 81 0.69 43.23 2.08
C SER A 81 -0.68 42.88 2.67
N ARG A 82 -1.30 41.83 2.16
CA ARG A 82 -2.56 41.29 2.68
C ARG A 82 -2.39 39.84 3.08
N GLU A 83 -2.96 39.50 4.23
CA GLU A 83 -3.08 38.10 4.65
C GLU A 83 -4.16 37.40 3.80
N VAL A 84 -3.77 36.28 3.21
CA VAL A 84 -4.63 35.45 2.37
C VAL A 84 -4.59 34.04 2.94
N THR A 85 -5.76 33.44 3.21
CA THR A 85 -5.88 32.07 3.74
C THR A 85 -5.10 31.08 2.89
N ASP A 86 -4.14 30.35 3.45
CA ASP A 86 -3.43 29.24 2.81
C ASP A 86 -3.44 28.02 3.74
N TYR A 87 -3.01 26.86 3.25
CA TYR A 87 -2.87 25.68 4.08
C TYR A 87 -1.50 25.05 3.88
N HIS A 88 -0.91 24.59 4.97
CA HIS A 88 0.14 23.59 4.93
C HIS A 88 -0.50 22.22 4.90
N LEU A 89 -0.31 21.55 3.77
CA LEU A 89 -0.91 20.28 3.44
C LEU A 89 0.13 19.19 3.60
N SER A 90 -0.22 18.12 4.30
CA SER A 90 0.54 16.87 4.22
C SER A 90 0.39 16.26 2.82
N ARG A 91 1.29 15.34 2.44
CA ARG A 91 1.16 14.57 1.20
C ARG A 91 -0.21 13.88 1.08
N PHE A 92 -0.70 13.34 2.20
CA PHE A 92 -2.02 12.72 2.27
C PHE A 92 -3.16 13.71 1.96
N ALA A 93 -3.11 14.93 2.51
CA ALA A 93 -4.09 15.97 2.19
C ALA A 93 -4.08 16.33 0.70
N CYS A 94 -2.90 16.45 0.09
CA CYS A 94 -2.78 16.71 -1.34
C CYS A 94 -3.46 15.61 -2.18
N TYR A 95 -3.30 14.34 -1.79
CA TYR A 95 -3.96 13.23 -2.47
C TYR A 95 -5.49 13.29 -2.33
N LEU A 96 -6.00 13.57 -1.13
CA LEU A 96 -7.44 13.73 -0.92
C LEU A 96 -8.02 14.90 -1.72
N ILE A 97 -7.31 16.02 -1.83
CA ILE A 97 -7.73 17.17 -2.65
C ILE A 97 -7.82 16.77 -4.13
N ALA A 98 -6.82 16.05 -4.65
CA ALA A 98 -6.85 15.57 -6.02
C ALA A 98 -7.98 14.56 -6.26
N GLN A 99 -8.21 13.62 -5.34
CA GLN A 99 -9.30 12.63 -5.43
C GLN A 99 -10.69 13.27 -5.40
N ASN A 100 -10.88 14.32 -4.58
CA ASN A 100 -12.15 15.04 -4.40
C ASN A 100 -12.25 16.32 -5.27
N GLY A 101 -11.36 16.47 -6.26
CA GLY A 101 -11.35 17.60 -7.19
C GLY A 101 -12.53 17.57 -8.17
N ASP A 102 -12.72 18.66 -8.92
CA ASP A 102 -13.70 18.74 -10.00
C ASP A 102 -13.29 17.80 -11.16
N PRO A 103 -14.02 16.71 -11.43
CA PRO A 103 -13.63 15.72 -12.44
C PRO A 103 -13.70 16.26 -13.87
N ARG A 104 -14.31 17.44 -14.08
CA ARG A 104 -14.31 18.13 -15.39
C ARG A 104 -12.95 18.74 -15.73
N LYS A 105 -11.99 18.75 -14.80
CA LYS A 105 -10.64 19.25 -15.00
C LYS A 105 -9.71 18.10 -15.46
N PRO A 106 -9.02 18.24 -16.61
CA PRO A 106 -8.07 17.23 -17.07
C PRO A 106 -6.96 16.92 -16.05
N GLU A 107 -6.51 17.92 -15.29
CA GLU A 107 -5.49 17.76 -14.25
C GLU A 107 -5.96 16.84 -13.12
N ILE A 108 -7.23 16.94 -12.72
CA ILE A 108 -7.84 16.07 -11.72
C ILE A 108 -8.00 14.65 -12.28
N ALA A 109 -8.49 14.50 -13.51
CA ALA A 109 -8.62 13.19 -14.15
C ALA A 109 -7.25 12.48 -14.30
N ASN A 110 -6.20 13.23 -14.65
CA ASN A 110 -4.83 12.71 -14.73
C ASN A 110 -4.31 12.26 -13.36
N ALA A 111 -4.56 13.02 -12.30
CA ALA A 111 -4.19 12.63 -10.94
C ALA A 111 -4.92 11.34 -10.50
N GLN A 112 -6.22 11.24 -10.78
CA GLN A 112 -7.00 10.03 -10.49
C GLN A 112 -6.48 8.80 -11.26
N LYS A 113 -6.16 8.97 -12.55
CA LYS A 113 -5.52 7.90 -13.36
C LYS A 113 -4.19 7.47 -12.76
N TYR A 114 -3.35 8.41 -12.35
CA TYR A 114 -2.08 8.11 -11.68
C TYR A 114 -2.30 7.29 -10.41
N PHE A 115 -3.24 7.66 -9.54
CA PHE A 115 -3.53 6.91 -8.33
C PHE A 115 -4.04 5.50 -8.61
N ALA A 116 -4.92 5.32 -9.59
CA ALA A 116 -5.40 3.99 -9.98
C ALA A 116 -4.25 3.08 -10.44
N VAL A 117 -3.33 3.61 -11.25
CA VAL A 117 -2.14 2.86 -11.70
C VAL A 117 -1.21 2.55 -10.53
N GLN A 118 -0.98 3.50 -9.62
CA GLN A 118 -0.09 3.28 -8.49
C GLN A 118 -0.66 2.29 -7.46
N ALA A 119 -1.96 2.34 -7.18
CA ALA A 119 -2.61 1.35 -6.33
C ALA A 119 -2.44 -0.06 -6.91
N ARG A 120 -2.67 -0.22 -8.22
CA ARG A 120 -2.49 -1.51 -8.88
C ARG A 120 -1.04 -2.00 -8.85
N ARG A 121 -0.07 -1.12 -9.02
CA ARG A 121 1.36 -1.45 -8.90
C ARG A 121 1.70 -1.93 -7.48
N GLN A 122 1.17 -1.25 -6.46
CA GLN A 122 1.40 -1.63 -5.07
C GLN A 122 0.77 -2.99 -4.74
N GLU A 123 -0.46 -3.27 -5.19
CA GLU A 123 -1.11 -4.57 -5.01
C GLU A 123 -0.26 -5.71 -5.60
N ILE A 124 0.21 -5.54 -6.85
CA ILE A 124 1.03 -6.53 -7.54
C ILE A 124 2.37 -6.70 -6.82
N SER A 125 3.04 -5.59 -6.46
CA SER A 125 4.32 -5.63 -5.74
C SER A 125 4.19 -6.38 -4.41
N THR A 126 3.13 -6.08 -3.65
CA THR A 126 2.85 -6.74 -2.36
C THR A 126 2.56 -8.22 -2.55
N ALA A 127 1.79 -8.59 -3.59
CA ALA A 127 1.52 -9.99 -3.91
C ALA A 127 2.80 -10.75 -4.30
N ILE A 128 3.68 -10.14 -5.11
CA ILE A 128 4.97 -10.73 -5.48
C ILE A 128 5.85 -10.92 -4.24
N ALA A 129 5.95 -9.91 -3.37
CA ALA A 129 6.74 -10.00 -2.14
C ALA A 129 6.25 -11.14 -1.23
N ALA A 130 4.94 -11.26 -1.04
CA ALA A 130 4.34 -12.36 -0.27
C ALA A 130 4.59 -13.73 -0.92
N ASP A 131 4.56 -13.82 -2.25
CA ASP A 131 4.85 -15.07 -2.97
C ASP A 131 6.32 -15.48 -2.84
N VAL A 132 7.25 -14.51 -2.88
CA VAL A 132 8.68 -14.75 -2.66
C VAL A 132 8.92 -15.25 -1.23
N GLU A 133 8.37 -14.57 -0.22
CA GLU A 133 8.46 -14.99 1.18
C GLU A 133 7.92 -16.42 1.37
N ARG A 134 6.76 -16.74 0.77
CA ARG A 134 6.19 -18.09 0.81
C ARG A 134 7.13 -19.13 0.19
N LEU A 135 7.77 -18.82 -0.93
CA LEU A 135 8.70 -19.75 -1.57
C LEU A 135 9.97 -19.98 -0.74
N GLU A 136 10.48 -18.93 -0.08
CA GLU A 136 11.63 -19.03 0.82
C GLU A 136 11.30 -19.89 2.04
N LEU A 137 10.19 -19.60 2.73
CA LEU A 137 9.72 -20.41 3.86
C LEU A 137 9.49 -21.87 3.44
N ARG A 138 8.83 -22.10 2.31
CA ARG A 138 8.60 -23.47 1.79
C ARG A 138 9.91 -24.23 1.60
N LYS A 139 10.96 -23.57 1.10
CA LYS A 139 12.27 -24.21 0.95
C LYS A 139 12.85 -24.59 2.31
N GLN A 140 12.80 -23.70 3.29
CA GLN A 140 13.26 -23.95 4.65
C GLN A 140 12.49 -25.11 5.30
N THR A 141 11.15 -25.07 5.26
CA THR A 141 10.29 -26.12 5.79
C THR A 141 10.59 -27.48 5.16
N ALA A 142 10.87 -27.54 3.86
CA ALA A 142 11.22 -28.79 3.19
C ALA A 142 12.58 -29.35 3.67
N GLU A 143 13.56 -28.48 3.93
CA GLU A 143 14.86 -28.84 4.51
C GLU A 143 14.71 -29.34 5.95
N GLU A 144 13.91 -28.65 6.78
CA GLU A 144 13.60 -29.03 8.16
C GLU A 144 12.82 -30.34 8.24
N PHE A 145 11.82 -30.53 7.38
CA PHE A 145 11.07 -31.78 7.30
C PHE A 145 11.96 -32.98 6.92
N LYS A 146 12.94 -32.75 6.04
CA LYS A 146 13.95 -33.77 5.70
C LYS A 146 14.83 -34.08 6.91
N ALA A 147 15.29 -33.07 7.65
CA ALA A 147 16.07 -33.25 8.86
C ALA A 147 15.29 -34.00 9.96
N LEU A 148 14.02 -33.62 10.19
CA LEU A 148 13.11 -34.30 11.10
C LEU A 148 12.92 -35.78 10.72
N SER A 149 12.75 -36.06 9.43
CA SER A 149 12.62 -37.43 8.93
C SER A 149 13.90 -38.25 9.14
N GLY A 150 15.07 -37.63 8.99
CA GLY A 150 16.36 -38.23 9.30
C GLY A 150 16.47 -38.59 10.79
N ALA A 151 16.21 -37.63 11.67
CA ALA A 151 16.23 -37.84 13.12
C ALA A 151 15.23 -38.93 13.57
N ALA A 152 14.03 -38.97 12.99
CA ALA A 152 13.04 -40.00 13.25
C ALA A 152 13.53 -41.40 12.83
N ARG A 153 14.19 -41.51 11.68
CA ARG A 153 14.84 -42.76 11.22
C ARG A 153 15.90 -43.22 12.21
N ASP A 154 16.78 -42.31 12.62
CA ASP A 154 17.86 -42.58 13.58
C ASP A 154 17.31 -43.00 14.96
N ALA A 155 16.14 -42.47 15.35
CA ALA A 155 15.40 -42.87 16.54
C ALA A 155 14.62 -44.20 16.41
N GLY A 156 14.69 -44.87 15.25
CA GLY A 156 14.10 -46.20 15.03
C GLY A 156 12.72 -46.23 14.38
N VAL A 157 12.23 -45.11 13.83
CA VAL A 157 11.00 -45.10 13.03
C VAL A 157 11.20 -45.90 11.75
N HIS A 158 10.41 -46.96 11.58
CA HIS A 158 10.48 -47.82 10.41
C HIS A 158 9.92 -47.12 9.17
N ASP A 159 10.47 -47.40 7.98
CA ASP A 159 10.07 -46.77 6.70
C ASP A 159 8.54 -46.83 6.45
N ARG A 160 7.88 -47.93 6.83
CA ARG A 160 6.42 -48.12 6.68
C ARG A 160 5.58 -47.20 7.59
N MET A 161 6.17 -46.63 8.64
CA MET A 161 5.49 -45.81 9.66
C MET A 161 5.63 -44.31 9.42
N PHE A 162 6.44 -43.85 8.45
CA PHE A 162 6.61 -42.42 8.17
C PHE A 162 5.31 -41.71 7.80
N GLY A 163 4.41 -42.40 7.08
CA GLY A 163 3.08 -41.84 6.79
C GLY A 163 2.29 -41.50 8.06
N VAL A 164 2.32 -42.39 9.06
CA VAL A 164 1.65 -42.19 10.35
C VAL A 164 2.36 -41.12 11.18
N PHE A 165 3.70 -41.14 11.18
CA PHE A 165 4.51 -40.15 11.88
C PHE A 165 4.23 -38.72 11.41
N HIS A 166 4.24 -38.48 10.10
CA HIS A 166 3.95 -37.16 9.55
C HIS A 166 2.49 -36.74 9.74
N ASP A 167 1.54 -37.68 9.61
CA ASP A 167 0.13 -37.40 9.86
C ASP A 167 -0.14 -37.00 11.32
N ALA A 168 0.59 -37.58 12.28
CA ALA A 168 0.54 -37.18 13.68
C ALA A 168 1.04 -35.73 13.89
N GLY A 169 2.09 -35.33 13.18
CA GLY A 169 2.57 -33.93 13.18
C GLY A 169 1.48 -32.96 12.70
N TYR A 170 0.84 -33.25 11.57
CA TYR A 170 -0.28 -32.43 11.09
C TYR A 170 -1.45 -32.39 12.07
N LYS A 171 -1.81 -33.51 12.68
CA LYS A 171 -2.86 -33.54 13.71
C LYS A 171 -2.54 -32.64 14.90
N GLY A 172 -1.27 -32.55 15.30
CA GLY A 172 -0.84 -31.64 16.37
C GLY A 172 -1.08 -30.17 16.01
N MET A 173 -0.74 -29.76 14.79
CA MET A 173 -0.85 -28.36 14.34
C MET A 173 -2.28 -27.96 13.94
N TYR A 174 -3.05 -28.89 13.41
CA TYR A 174 -4.38 -28.62 12.82
C TYR A 174 -5.53 -29.15 13.68
N GLY A 175 -5.39 -29.14 15.02
CA GLY A 175 -6.48 -29.46 15.94
C GLY A 175 -7.06 -30.87 15.77
N GLY A 176 -6.22 -31.85 15.45
CA GLY A 176 -6.59 -33.25 15.23
C GLY A 176 -6.87 -33.62 13.78
N LEU A 177 -6.73 -32.69 12.83
CA LEU A 177 -6.89 -32.98 11.40
C LEU A 177 -5.60 -33.55 10.80
N GLY A 178 -5.72 -34.72 10.17
CA GLY A 178 -4.65 -35.31 9.36
C GLY A 178 -4.53 -34.67 7.97
N ARG A 179 -3.49 -35.05 7.23
CA ARG A 179 -3.12 -34.47 5.92
C ARG A 179 -4.29 -34.41 4.94
N ASP A 180 -5.03 -35.50 4.79
CA ASP A 180 -6.09 -35.61 3.78
C ASP A 180 -7.34 -34.81 4.18
N ALA A 181 -7.62 -34.70 5.49
CA ALA A 181 -8.69 -33.85 5.98
C ALA A 181 -8.38 -32.37 5.75
N ILE A 182 -7.13 -31.95 5.98
CA ILE A 182 -6.66 -30.59 5.70
C ILE A 182 -6.80 -30.28 4.21
N LYS A 183 -6.33 -31.18 3.33
CA LYS A 183 -6.48 -31.03 1.87
C LYS A 183 -7.94 -30.87 1.46
N LYS A 184 -8.83 -31.70 2.00
CA LYS A 184 -10.27 -31.63 1.70
C LYS A 184 -10.88 -30.31 2.16
N GLN A 185 -10.56 -29.86 3.37
CA GLN A 185 -11.04 -28.58 3.91
C GLN A 185 -10.58 -27.40 3.06
N LYS A 186 -9.33 -27.44 2.59
CA LYS A 186 -8.72 -26.40 1.75
C LYS A 186 -9.02 -26.55 0.25
N ARG A 187 -9.76 -27.59 -0.15
CA ARG A 187 -10.05 -27.91 -1.56
C ARG A 187 -8.78 -28.08 -2.41
N ILE A 188 -7.73 -28.67 -1.81
CA ILE A 188 -6.49 -29.02 -2.51
C ILE A 188 -6.68 -30.39 -3.19
N PRO A 189 -6.38 -30.52 -4.49
CA PRO A 189 -6.47 -31.80 -5.18
C PRO A 189 -5.61 -32.88 -4.51
N GLU A 190 -6.10 -34.12 -4.45
CA GLU A 190 -5.39 -35.21 -3.74
C GLU A 190 -3.95 -35.42 -4.24
N LYS A 191 -3.73 -35.22 -5.53
CA LYS A 191 -2.43 -35.41 -6.21
C LYS A 191 -1.40 -34.32 -5.91
N GLU A 192 -1.82 -33.16 -5.40
CA GLU A 192 -0.90 -32.06 -5.13
C GLU A 192 -0.29 -32.16 -3.73
N ASN A 193 0.91 -31.64 -3.52
CA ASN A 193 1.50 -31.63 -2.18
C ASN A 193 0.78 -30.58 -1.30
N LEU A 194 0.51 -30.92 -0.04
CA LEU A 194 -0.11 -30.01 0.91
C LEU A 194 0.80 -28.79 1.18
N MET A 195 2.11 -29.00 1.33
CA MET A 195 3.08 -27.91 1.57
C MET A 195 3.13 -26.89 0.43
N ASP A 196 2.86 -27.33 -0.80
CA ASP A 196 2.85 -26.45 -1.98
C ASP A 196 1.68 -25.45 -1.97
N ARG A 197 0.69 -25.69 -1.09
CA ARG A 197 -0.55 -24.92 -0.97
C ARG A 197 -0.72 -24.32 0.44
N MET A 198 0.30 -24.39 1.29
CA MET A 198 0.33 -23.73 2.59
C MET A 198 0.63 -22.24 2.41
N ASP A 199 0.04 -21.40 3.25
CA ASP A 199 0.42 -19.99 3.34
C ASP A 199 1.70 -19.80 4.16
N THR A 200 2.20 -18.56 4.25
CA THR A 200 3.42 -18.24 5.00
C THR A 200 3.31 -18.58 6.48
N THR A 201 2.13 -18.42 7.09
CA THR A 201 1.92 -18.67 8.52
C THR A 201 1.97 -20.17 8.80
N GLU A 202 1.36 -20.97 7.94
CA GLU A 202 1.39 -22.42 8.05
C GLU A 202 2.78 -22.99 7.79
N LEU A 203 3.50 -22.49 6.80
CA LEU A 203 4.88 -22.91 6.55
C LEU A 203 5.79 -22.57 7.74
N ALA A 204 5.65 -21.38 8.30
CA ALA A 204 6.38 -20.98 9.51
C ALA A 204 6.06 -21.88 10.73
N ALA A 205 4.82 -22.36 10.85
CA ALA A 205 4.44 -23.29 11.92
C ALA A 205 4.96 -24.72 11.72
N ASN A 206 5.42 -25.07 10.51
CA ASN A 206 5.99 -26.38 10.19
C ASN A 206 7.53 -26.41 10.28
N GLN A 207 8.17 -25.29 10.66
CA GLN A 207 9.60 -25.23 11.01
C GLN A 207 9.84 -25.83 12.41
#